data_AF-A0A961RBS6-F1
#
_entry.id   AF-A0A961RBS6-F1
#
_cell.length_a   1.000
_cell.length_b   1.000
_cell.length_c   1.000
_cell.angle_alpha   90.00
_cell.angle_beta   90.00
_cell.angle_gamma   90.00
#
_symmetry.space_group_name_H-M   'P 1'
#
loop_
_entity.id
_entity.type
_entity.pdbx_description
1 polymer ?
#
loop_
_entity_poly.entity_id
_entity_poly.type
_entity_poly.pdbx_seq_one_letter_code
_entity_poly.pdbx_strand_id
1 'polypeptide(L)'
;MFEAFAMRGKMIRLLLALMLALLPAAMSRAQEASHVALIFGNSKYIHAGELKNPTNDAEDVSLKLQTMGYSVDTLLDADFNQMRNALSAFAAKAARADVALIFFAGHGIEISKQNYLIPVDAQLDSDSQVAFQAIPMDMMLNAVNGAKKLKVVLLDACRNNPFLKKMRSAGAARRSTLNGGLAAVDPDNGSLIGYSAKEGTTASDGTGRNSPYTTALLNYIDAPRLDVGRMMRKIRDDVIKATGGEQEPFDYRSLPGDDVFIHPAALNGQDTTDTAPPPGKTETPNQPNPEALRLKAAADAWNAVKESTDPGDFELVEREFAGTFYAKLAQARREKLQREQGTPRDNPQGNPVPEISNPAPQTSWYLALYRDIDLFGNDLGRGLKTSDATQCARSCGNNTACRAFTYNSSANLCFLKGGYSFAQVFSGALAGFYFQGTGEKDAPSVVAEWEVFAKADLDGIDLGDSGAQSFESCIDTCRGRPGCDGFSFVHFTKRKQCWLKSSSGSPIYNRNSRRGVTSGRRVNRPVYPDRVIRVDALR
;
A
#
# COMPACT_ATOMS: atom_id res chain seq x y z
N MET A 1 -49.23 -45.89 34.02
CA MET A 1 -47.85 -45.87 33.48
C MET A 1 -47.78 -45.47 31.99
N PHE A 2 -48.88 -45.52 31.22
CA PHE A 2 -48.88 -45.18 29.78
C PHE A 2 -49.01 -43.68 29.44
N GLU A 3 -49.58 -42.83 30.32
CA GLU A 3 -49.75 -41.39 29.99
C GLU A 3 -48.47 -40.56 30.14
N ALA A 4 -47.53 -40.98 30.97
CA ALA A 4 -46.27 -40.25 31.20
C ALA A 4 -45.31 -40.29 30.00
N PHE A 5 -45.46 -41.29 29.10
CA PHE A 5 -44.61 -41.44 27.92
C PHE A 5 -45.05 -40.53 26.76
N ALA A 6 -46.35 -40.27 26.64
CA ALA A 6 -46.92 -39.42 25.58
C ALA A 6 -46.61 -37.93 25.76
N MET A 7 -46.51 -37.45 27.01
CA MET A 7 -46.16 -36.04 27.30
C MET A 7 -44.67 -35.73 27.04
N ARG A 8 -43.76 -36.68 27.27
CA ARG A 8 -42.32 -36.50 26.98
C ARG A 8 -42.03 -36.32 25.49
N GLY A 9 -42.76 -37.04 24.62
CA GLY A 9 -42.60 -36.91 23.17
C GLY A 9 -43.09 -35.57 22.60
N LYS A 10 -44.15 -34.99 23.19
CA LYS A 10 -44.68 -33.68 22.78
C LYS A 10 -43.80 -32.51 23.24
N MET A 11 -43.21 -32.57 24.44
CA MET A 11 -42.29 -31.54 24.93
C MET A 11 -40.97 -31.52 24.15
N ILE A 12 -40.42 -32.67 23.75
CA ILE A 12 -39.20 -32.75 22.94
C ILE A 12 -39.42 -32.19 21.53
N ARG A 13 -40.59 -32.44 20.92
CA ARG A 13 -40.95 -31.87 19.60
C ARG A 13 -41.18 -30.36 19.66
N LEU A 14 -41.74 -29.85 20.76
CA LEU A 14 -41.95 -28.41 20.96
C LEU A 14 -40.61 -27.68 21.19
N LEU A 15 -39.67 -28.28 21.92
CA LEU A 15 -38.32 -27.75 22.13
C LEU A 15 -37.46 -27.77 20.86
N LEU A 16 -37.56 -28.82 20.03
CA LEU A 16 -36.90 -28.85 18.71
C LEU A 16 -37.49 -27.83 17.74
N ALA A 17 -38.82 -27.65 17.72
CA ALA A 17 -39.46 -26.64 16.87
C ALA A 17 -39.11 -25.21 17.29
N LEU A 18 -38.95 -24.96 18.60
CA LEU A 18 -38.53 -23.66 19.14
C LEU A 18 -37.04 -23.39 18.84
N MET A 19 -36.16 -24.39 18.94
CA MET A 19 -34.76 -24.27 18.51
C MET A 19 -34.61 -24.04 17.00
N LEU A 20 -35.47 -24.62 16.18
CA LEU A 20 -35.44 -24.46 14.71
C LEU A 20 -36.04 -23.12 14.25
N ALA A 21 -36.94 -22.53 15.03
CA ALA A 21 -37.55 -21.21 14.76
C ALA A 21 -36.67 -20.02 15.21
N LEU A 22 -35.66 -20.25 16.05
CA LEU A 22 -34.69 -19.24 16.53
C LEU A 22 -33.45 -19.09 15.63
N LEU A 23 -33.44 -19.73 14.45
CA LEU A 23 -32.27 -19.86 13.57
C LEU A 23 -32.24 -19.05 12.24
N PRO A 24 -33.07 -18.02 11.98
CA PRO A 24 -32.79 -17.13 10.86
C PRO A 24 -32.61 -15.66 11.30
N ALA A 25 -31.49 -15.35 11.97
CA ALA A 25 -31.10 -13.95 12.20
C ALA A 25 -29.59 -13.76 12.44
N ALA A 26 -28.72 -14.43 11.66
CA ALA A 26 -27.28 -14.11 11.65
C ALA A 26 -26.55 -14.68 10.43
N MET A 27 -27.09 -14.48 9.22
CA MET A 27 -26.27 -14.56 8.00
C MET A 27 -26.57 -13.35 7.13
N SER A 28 -26.28 -12.15 7.64
CA SER A 28 -25.78 -11.10 6.75
C SER A 28 -24.37 -11.55 6.36
N ARG A 29 -24.27 -12.36 5.31
CA ARG A 29 -23.02 -12.51 4.59
C ARG A 29 -22.76 -11.10 4.04
N ALA A 30 -21.84 -10.37 4.67
CA ALA A 30 -21.35 -9.13 4.07
C ALA A 30 -20.93 -9.51 2.66
N GLN A 31 -21.63 -8.98 1.65
CA GLN A 31 -21.35 -9.26 0.27
C GLN A 31 -19.99 -8.63 0.00
N GLU A 32 -18.95 -9.46 0.03
CA GLU A 32 -17.58 -9.04 -0.22
C GLU A 32 -17.56 -8.43 -1.62
N ALA A 33 -17.20 -7.15 -1.71
CA ALA A 33 -17.26 -6.40 -2.96
C ALA A 33 -16.37 -7.10 -4.00
N SER A 34 -16.97 -7.52 -5.12
CA SER A 34 -16.24 -8.19 -6.20
C SER A 34 -15.27 -7.26 -6.93
N HIS A 35 -15.40 -5.95 -6.75
CA HIS A 35 -14.60 -4.93 -7.41
C HIS A 35 -14.03 -3.98 -6.37
N VAL A 36 -12.72 -3.74 -6.41
CA VAL A 36 -12.00 -2.89 -5.46
C VAL A 36 -11.18 -1.85 -6.20
N ALA A 37 -11.11 -0.63 -5.66
CA ALA A 37 -10.24 0.40 -6.19
C ALA A 37 -9.45 1.17 -5.13
N LEU A 38 -8.25 1.60 -5.50
CA LEU A 38 -7.39 2.48 -4.71
C LEU A 38 -7.02 3.70 -5.54
N ILE A 39 -7.36 4.89 -5.03
CA ILE A 39 -7.27 6.15 -5.75
C ILE A 39 -6.33 7.09 -5.00
N PHE A 40 -5.35 7.65 -5.71
CA PHE A 40 -4.44 8.67 -5.19
C PHE A 40 -4.59 9.98 -5.97
N GLY A 41 -4.63 11.09 -5.25
CA GLY A 41 -4.60 12.44 -5.84
C GLY A 41 -3.63 13.33 -5.08
N ASN A 42 -2.42 13.52 -5.61
CA ASN A 42 -1.36 14.29 -4.97
C ASN A 42 -1.21 15.66 -5.63
N SER A 43 -1.58 16.72 -4.91
CA SER A 43 -1.55 18.12 -5.35
C SER A 43 -0.53 18.95 -4.55
N LYS A 44 -0.53 18.84 -3.23
CA LYS A 44 0.17 19.73 -2.29
C LYS A 44 1.57 19.24 -1.91
N TYR A 45 2.47 19.23 -2.89
CA TYR A 45 3.86 18.83 -2.69
C TYR A 45 4.63 19.79 -1.77
N ILE A 46 5.31 19.25 -0.75
CA ILE A 46 6.09 20.03 0.22
C ILE A 46 7.36 20.62 -0.43
N HIS A 47 7.99 19.85 -1.33
CA HIS A 47 9.28 20.18 -1.93
C HIS A 47 9.23 20.42 -3.45
N ALA A 48 8.04 20.44 -4.04
CA ALA A 48 7.80 20.70 -5.47
C ALA A 48 6.69 21.74 -5.68
N GLY A 49 6.40 22.08 -6.95
CA GLY A 49 5.26 22.95 -7.27
C GLY A 49 3.94 22.23 -7.00
N GLU A 50 2.92 22.98 -6.56
CA GLU A 50 1.57 22.46 -6.38
C GLU A 50 0.91 22.19 -7.73
N LEU A 51 0.18 21.07 -7.83
CA LEU A 51 -0.67 20.73 -8.98
C LEU A 51 -2.12 21.04 -8.64
N LYS A 52 -2.87 21.61 -9.59
CA LYS A 52 -4.24 22.10 -9.33
C LYS A 52 -5.31 21.01 -9.32
N ASN A 53 -5.15 20.00 -10.18
CA ASN A 53 -6.22 19.08 -10.56
C ASN A 53 -6.19 17.69 -9.90
N PRO A 54 -5.04 17.11 -9.46
CA PRO A 54 -5.01 15.72 -9.00
C PRO A 54 -5.98 15.35 -7.87
N THR A 55 -6.25 16.27 -6.95
CA THR A 55 -7.25 16.06 -5.90
C THR A 55 -8.68 16.03 -6.45
N ASN A 56 -9.02 16.90 -7.40
CA ASN A 56 -10.32 16.87 -8.09
C ASN A 56 -10.47 15.59 -8.92
N ASP A 57 -9.41 15.22 -9.65
CA ASP A 57 -9.38 14.02 -10.49
C ASP A 57 -9.65 12.76 -9.64
N ALA A 58 -8.95 12.64 -8.51
CA ALA A 58 -9.13 11.53 -7.58
C ALA A 58 -10.53 11.49 -6.95
N GLU A 59 -11.08 12.64 -6.55
CA GLU A 59 -12.43 12.74 -5.99
C GLU A 59 -13.49 12.27 -7.00
N ASP A 60 -13.41 12.76 -8.24
CA ASP A 60 -14.43 12.50 -9.26
C ASP A 60 -14.36 11.05 -9.77
N VAL A 61 -13.15 10.49 -9.92
CA VAL A 61 -12.97 9.06 -10.24
C VAL A 61 -13.45 8.17 -9.09
N SER A 62 -13.16 8.54 -7.84
CA SER A 62 -13.62 7.81 -6.66
C SER A 62 -15.14 7.75 -6.59
N LEU A 63 -15.82 8.88 -6.77
CA LEU A 63 -17.29 8.95 -6.84
C LEU A 63 -17.83 8.03 -7.91
N LYS A 64 -17.29 8.13 -9.13
CA LYS A 64 -17.75 7.36 -10.27
C LYS A 64 -17.68 5.86 -9.99
N LEU A 65 -16.53 5.36 -9.51
CA LEU A 65 -16.35 3.94 -9.18
C LEU A 65 -17.25 3.48 -8.03
N GLN A 66 -17.43 4.30 -7.00
CA GLN A 66 -18.36 4.00 -5.90
C GLN A 66 -19.80 3.85 -6.41
N THR A 67 -20.26 4.70 -7.34
CA THR A 67 -21.60 4.56 -7.94
C THR A 67 -21.76 3.28 -8.77
N MET A 68 -20.64 2.71 -9.23
CA MET A 68 -20.57 1.43 -9.95
C MET A 68 -20.47 0.22 -9.00
N GLY A 69 -20.50 0.45 -7.67
CA GLY A 69 -20.45 -0.61 -6.65
C GLY A 69 -19.04 -1.07 -6.27
N TYR A 70 -17.99 -0.34 -6.64
CA TYR A 70 -16.63 -0.64 -6.17
C TYR A 70 -16.49 -0.32 -4.68
N SER A 71 -15.71 -1.14 -3.97
CA SER A 71 -15.13 -0.73 -2.69
C SER A 71 -13.90 0.13 -2.94
N VAL A 72 -14.01 1.43 -2.69
CA VAL A 72 -12.98 2.41 -3.04
C VAL A 72 -12.28 2.96 -1.80
N ASP A 73 -10.95 2.87 -1.76
CA ASP A 73 -10.11 3.64 -0.86
C ASP A 73 -9.54 4.85 -1.62
N THR A 74 -9.61 6.04 -1.03
CA THR A 74 -9.08 7.27 -1.67
C THR A 74 -8.19 8.02 -0.70
N LEU A 75 -6.99 8.38 -1.16
CA LEU A 75 -6.02 9.16 -0.41
C LEU A 75 -5.66 10.41 -1.21
N LEU A 76 -5.84 11.57 -0.57
CA LEU A 76 -5.49 12.88 -1.13
C LEU A 76 -4.21 13.36 -0.44
N ASP A 77 -3.29 13.94 -1.23
CA ASP A 77 -2.01 14.47 -0.76
C ASP A 77 -1.25 13.48 0.13
N ALA A 78 -1.10 12.25 -0.36
CA ALA A 78 -0.55 11.14 0.40
C ALA A 78 0.99 11.19 0.49
N ASP A 79 1.51 11.00 1.70
CA ASP A 79 2.93 10.82 1.97
C ASP A 79 3.43 9.42 1.58
N PHE A 80 4.75 9.22 1.58
CA PHE A 80 5.37 7.96 1.16
C PHE A 80 4.86 6.75 1.94
N ASN A 81 4.69 6.88 3.25
CA ASN A 81 4.23 5.79 4.11
C ASN A 81 2.75 5.50 3.88
N GLN A 82 1.93 6.53 3.74
CA GLN A 82 0.50 6.43 3.44
C GLN A 82 0.29 5.71 2.11
N MET A 83 1.00 6.09 1.05
CA MET A 83 0.92 5.41 -0.25
C MET A 83 1.33 3.93 -0.15
N ARG A 84 2.48 3.63 0.49
CA ARG A 84 2.97 2.26 0.64
C ARG A 84 2.02 1.37 1.45
N ASN A 85 1.50 1.88 2.56
CA ASN A 85 0.58 1.16 3.42
C ASN A 85 -0.76 0.92 2.71
N ALA A 86 -1.26 1.92 1.97
CA ALA A 86 -2.48 1.79 1.18
C ALA A 86 -2.32 0.72 0.08
N LEU A 87 -1.18 0.70 -0.63
CA LEU A 87 -0.87 -0.33 -1.63
C LEU A 87 -0.80 -1.74 -1.00
N SER A 88 -0.17 -1.88 0.16
CA SER A 88 -0.11 -3.17 0.88
C SER A 88 -1.49 -3.64 1.34
N ALA A 89 -2.32 -2.73 1.87
CA ALA A 89 -3.68 -3.07 2.29
C ALA A 89 -4.57 -3.41 1.09
N PHE A 90 -4.40 -2.68 -0.01
CA PHE A 90 -5.13 -2.92 -1.26
C PHE A 90 -4.78 -4.27 -1.89
N ALA A 91 -3.51 -4.70 -1.84
CA ALA A 91 -3.10 -6.02 -2.31
C ALA A 91 -3.89 -7.17 -1.66
N ALA A 92 -4.17 -7.05 -0.36
CA ALA A 92 -4.97 -8.04 0.37
C ALA A 92 -6.45 -8.04 -0.07
N LYS A 93 -7.00 -6.88 -0.43
CA LYS A 93 -8.36 -6.75 -1.00
C LYS A 93 -8.41 -7.30 -2.43
N ALA A 94 -7.43 -6.94 -3.25
CA ALA A 94 -7.30 -7.36 -4.65
C ALA A 94 -7.25 -8.89 -4.78
N ALA A 95 -6.57 -9.59 -3.88
CA ALA A 95 -6.48 -11.06 -3.85
C ALA A 95 -7.84 -11.80 -3.81
N ARG A 96 -8.91 -11.10 -3.42
CA ARG A 96 -10.27 -11.67 -3.30
C ARG A 96 -11.22 -11.15 -4.38
N ALA A 97 -10.85 -10.05 -5.04
CA ALA A 97 -11.66 -9.34 -6.02
C ALA A 97 -11.54 -9.95 -7.43
N ASP A 98 -12.59 -9.77 -8.22
CA ASP A 98 -12.58 -10.04 -9.66
C ASP A 98 -11.81 -8.93 -10.39
N VAL A 99 -12.02 -7.68 -9.98
CA VAL A 99 -11.34 -6.51 -10.57
C VAL A 99 -10.66 -5.69 -9.49
N ALA A 100 -9.37 -5.39 -9.69
CA ALA A 100 -8.62 -4.44 -8.88
C ALA A 100 -8.13 -3.29 -9.76
N LEU A 101 -8.49 -2.06 -9.37
CA LEU A 101 -8.12 -0.85 -10.09
C LEU A 101 -7.32 0.10 -9.19
N ILE A 102 -6.17 0.55 -9.66
CA ILE A 102 -5.45 1.67 -9.06
C ILE A 102 -5.53 2.86 -10.01
N PHE A 103 -5.89 4.02 -9.48
CA PHE A 103 -5.79 5.30 -10.19
C PHE A 103 -4.84 6.21 -9.42
N PHE A 104 -3.94 6.88 -10.13
CA PHE A 104 -3.06 7.89 -9.54
C PHE A 104 -3.06 9.14 -10.41
N ALA A 105 -3.33 10.29 -9.78
CA ALA A 105 -3.08 11.60 -10.35
C ALA A 105 -2.01 12.33 -9.53
N GLY A 106 -1.04 12.94 -10.20
CA GLY A 106 0.04 13.70 -9.57
C GLY A 106 1.35 13.70 -10.36
N HIS A 107 2.46 14.00 -9.69
CA HIS A 107 3.79 13.87 -10.28
C HIS A 107 4.21 12.41 -10.40
N GLY A 108 4.65 12.05 -11.61
CA GLY A 108 5.40 10.84 -11.91
C GLY A 108 6.73 11.23 -12.55
N ILE A 109 7.75 10.39 -12.40
CA ILE A 109 9.04 10.57 -13.05
C ILE A 109 9.55 9.26 -13.62
N GLU A 110 10.35 9.35 -14.66
CA GLU A 110 11.10 8.21 -15.18
C GLU A 110 12.60 8.41 -14.92
N ILE A 111 13.24 7.41 -14.29
CA ILE A 111 14.69 7.35 -14.13
C ILE A 111 15.17 5.96 -14.52
N SER A 112 16.18 5.90 -15.40
CA SER A 112 16.73 4.64 -15.89
C SER A 112 15.65 3.66 -16.40
N LYS A 113 14.63 4.20 -17.11
CA LYS A 113 13.46 3.48 -17.63
C LYS A 113 12.52 2.87 -16.58
N GLN A 114 12.67 3.23 -15.31
CA GLN A 114 11.74 2.87 -14.24
C GLN A 114 10.83 4.07 -13.95
N ASN A 115 9.53 3.82 -13.88
CA ASN A 115 8.53 4.81 -13.54
C ASN A 115 8.35 4.85 -12.02
N TYR A 116 8.36 6.05 -11.46
CA TYR A 116 8.11 6.30 -10.06
C TYR A 116 6.98 7.30 -9.91
N LEU A 117 6.15 7.09 -8.90
CA LEU A 117 5.07 7.98 -8.50
C LEU A 117 5.53 8.73 -7.25
N ILE A 118 5.25 10.03 -7.21
CA ILE A 118 5.86 10.92 -6.22
C ILE A 118 4.87 11.24 -5.10
N PRO A 119 5.17 10.82 -3.86
CA PRO A 119 4.46 11.26 -2.66
C PRO A 119 4.62 12.76 -2.39
N VAL A 120 3.70 13.37 -1.63
CA VAL A 120 3.76 14.82 -1.39
C VAL A 120 4.96 15.26 -0.53
N ASP A 121 5.50 14.38 0.30
CA ASP A 121 6.65 14.61 1.17
C ASP A 121 8.02 14.27 0.53
N ALA A 122 8.03 13.81 -0.73
CA ALA A 122 9.26 13.41 -1.39
C ALA A 122 10.25 14.57 -1.57
N GLN A 123 11.49 14.37 -1.10
CA GLN A 123 12.62 15.28 -1.27
C GLN A 123 13.66 14.65 -2.21
N LEU A 124 13.56 14.96 -3.50
CA LEU A 124 14.41 14.38 -4.54
C LEU A 124 15.57 15.32 -4.90
N ASP A 125 16.64 15.28 -4.10
CA ASP A 125 17.86 16.08 -4.32
C ASP A 125 18.91 15.35 -5.19
N SER A 126 18.77 14.03 -5.36
CA SER A 126 19.61 13.20 -6.26
C SER A 126 18.91 11.93 -6.75
N ASP A 127 19.34 11.40 -7.91
CA ASP A 127 18.79 10.16 -8.50
C ASP A 127 18.80 8.97 -7.53
N SER A 128 19.83 8.86 -6.68
CA SER A 128 19.95 7.80 -5.67
C SER A 128 18.88 7.84 -4.57
N GLN A 129 18.26 9.01 -4.32
CA GLN A 129 17.23 9.18 -3.30
C GLN A 129 15.85 8.75 -3.80
N VAL A 130 15.65 8.72 -5.12
CA VAL A 130 14.35 8.40 -5.75
C VAL A 130 13.87 7.02 -5.35
N ALA A 131 14.77 6.03 -5.28
CA ALA A 131 14.44 4.67 -4.87
C ALA A 131 13.95 4.56 -3.40
N PHE A 132 14.24 5.55 -2.56
CA PHE A 132 13.88 5.54 -1.14
C PHE A 132 12.72 6.49 -0.79
N GLN A 133 12.41 7.44 -1.67
CA GLN A 133 11.43 8.51 -1.40
C GLN A 133 10.28 8.55 -2.41
N ALA A 134 10.32 7.73 -3.46
CA ALA A 134 9.25 7.61 -4.44
C ALA A 134 8.71 6.17 -4.51
N ILE A 135 7.48 6.02 -4.97
CA ILE A 135 6.82 4.72 -5.09
C ILE A 135 7.14 4.15 -6.48
N PRO A 136 7.86 3.01 -6.61
CA PRO A 136 8.08 2.40 -7.91
C PRO A 136 6.75 1.88 -8.48
N MET A 137 6.56 2.03 -9.79
CA MET A 137 5.36 1.54 -10.50
C MET A 137 5.09 0.06 -10.24
N ASP A 138 6.15 -0.75 -10.11
CA ASP A 138 6.05 -2.18 -9.80
C ASP A 138 5.27 -2.45 -8.50
N MET A 139 5.31 -1.54 -7.52
CA MET A 139 4.51 -1.68 -6.31
C MET A 139 3.00 -1.57 -6.59
N MET A 140 2.59 -0.73 -7.55
CA MET A 140 1.19 -0.66 -8.00
C MET A 140 0.78 -1.92 -8.76
N LEU A 141 1.65 -2.40 -9.65
CA LEU A 141 1.42 -3.64 -10.40
C LEU A 141 1.29 -4.85 -9.46
N ASN A 142 2.14 -4.94 -8.45
CA ASN A 142 2.07 -5.99 -7.43
C ASN A 142 0.79 -5.89 -6.59
N ALA A 143 0.33 -4.68 -6.28
CA ALA A 143 -0.88 -4.46 -5.49
C ALA A 143 -2.16 -4.89 -6.22
N VAL A 144 -2.21 -4.79 -7.56
CA VAL A 144 -3.36 -5.30 -8.34
C VAL A 144 -3.25 -6.78 -8.69
N ASN A 145 -2.06 -7.39 -8.57
CA ASN A 145 -1.77 -8.70 -9.15
C ASN A 145 -2.65 -9.85 -8.64
N GLY A 146 -3.20 -9.71 -7.42
CA GLY A 146 -4.08 -10.72 -6.82
C GLY A 146 -5.49 -10.82 -7.44
N ALA A 147 -5.89 -9.87 -8.30
CA ALA A 147 -7.24 -9.88 -8.88
C ALA A 147 -7.45 -11.02 -9.88
N LYS A 148 -8.66 -11.58 -9.87
CA LYS A 148 -9.01 -12.83 -10.59
C LYS A 148 -9.36 -12.65 -12.07
N LYS A 149 -9.77 -11.46 -12.51
CA LYS A 149 -10.21 -11.24 -13.91
C LYS A 149 -9.52 -10.06 -14.56
N LEU A 150 -9.48 -8.92 -13.87
CA LEU A 150 -8.91 -7.70 -14.44
C LEU A 150 -8.07 -6.93 -13.43
N LYS A 151 -6.83 -6.62 -13.85
CA LYS A 151 -5.83 -5.87 -13.11
C LYS A 151 -5.61 -4.54 -13.82
N VAL A 152 -5.97 -3.43 -13.19
CA VAL A 152 -5.93 -2.11 -13.84
C VAL A 152 -5.05 -1.15 -13.05
N VAL A 153 -4.12 -0.49 -13.74
CA VAL A 153 -3.45 0.72 -13.22
C VAL A 153 -3.62 1.84 -14.24
N LEU A 154 -4.23 2.96 -13.82
CA LEU A 154 -4.42 4.16 -14.63
C LEU A 154 -3.62 5.30 -14.02
N LEU A 155 -2.74 5.91 -14.81
CA LEU A 155 -1.84 6.97 -14.38
C LEU A 155 -2.16 8.27 -15.10
N ASP A 156 -2.60 9.25 -14.35
CA ASP A 156 -2.72 10.63 -14.76
C ASP A 156 -1.55 11.45 -14.23
N ALA A 157 -0.37 11.13 -14.74
CA ALA A 157 0.88 11.69 -14.31
C ALA A 157 1.82 11.88 -15.49
N CYS A 158 2.65 12.91 -15.41
CA CYS A 158 3.73 13.08 -16.36
C CYS A 158 4.78 11.98 -16.22
N ARG A 159 5.52 11.70 -17.30
CA ARG A 159 6.77 10.91 -17.26
C ARG A 159 8.02 11.80 -17.30
N ASN A 160 7.85 13.12 -17.30
CA ASN A 160 8.93 14.09 -17.22
C ASN A 160 9.35 14.30 -15.76
N ASN A 161 10.58 14.76 -15.53
CA ASN A 161 11.09 14.92 -14.17
C ASN A 161 11.06 16.40 -13.74
N PRO A 162 10.10 16.84 -12.90
CA PRO A 162 10.00 18.23 -12.47
C PRO A 162 11.09 18.64 -11.46
N PHE A 163 11.84 17.68 -10.91
CA PHE A 163 12.90 17.90 -9.92
C PHE A 163 14.28 18.16 -10.54
N LEU A 164 14.41 18.11 -11.88
CA LEU A 164 15.68 18.29 -12.59
C LEU A 164 16.42 19.59 -12.26
N LYS A 165 15.70 20.67 -11.93
CA LYS A 165 16.33 21.96 -11.54
C LYS A 165 17.03 21.92 -10.17
N LYS A 166 16.64 20.99 -9.30
CA LYS A 166 17.17 20.85 -7.93
C LYS A 166 18.18 19.71 -7.80
N MET A 167 18.04 18.67 -8.64
CA MET A 167 18.93 17.50 -8.56
C MET A 167 20.34 17.80 -9.07
N ARG A 168 21.34 17.40 -8.28
CA ARG A 168 22.76 17.45 -8.70
C ARG A 168 23.08 16.16 -9.45
N SER A 169 23.26 16.28 -10.77
CA SER A 169 23.58 15.16 -11.65
C SER A 169 24.94 14.54 -11.31
N ALA A 170 24.96 13.32 -10.81
CA ALA A 170 26.16 12.48 -10.79
C ALA A 170 26.32 11.84 -12.19
N GLY A 171 27.36 12.28 -12.91
CA GLY A 171 27.95 11.70 -14.12
C GLY A 171 27.16 10.65 -14.93
N ALA A 172 26.83 11.02 -16.17
CA ALA A 172 26.32 10.11 -17.19
C ALA A 172 27.22 8.86 -17.38
N ALA A 173 26.64 7.67 -17.24
CA ALA A 173 27.27 6.42 -17.64
C ALA A 173 26.28 5.42 -18.29
N ARG A 174 26.31 5.45 -19.63
CA ARG A 174 26.22 4.32 -20.60
C ARG A 174 25.12 3.25 -20.45
N ARG A 175 24.09 3.44 -21.29
CA ARG A 175 23.41 2.47 -22.19
C ARG A 175 23.70 0.97 -21.94
N SER A 176 22.79 0.30 -21.25
CA SER A 176 22.51 -1.14 -21.45
C SER A 176 21.01 -1.33 -21.71
N THR A 177 20.71 -2.04 -22.79
CA THR A 177 19.37 -2.44 -23.22
C THR A 177 19.05 -3.80 -22.60
N LEU A 178 18.31 -3.82 -21.50
CA LEU A 178 17.69 -5.05 -20.99
C LEU A 178 16.28 -4.72 -20.51
N ASN A 179 15.31 -5.34 -21.19
CA ASN A 179 13.88 -5.20 -20.96
C ASN A 179 13.55 -5.64 -19.54
N GLY A 180 12.84 -4.78 -18.79
CA GLY A 180 12.25 -5.13 -17.49
C GLY A 180 11.25 -6.27 -17.68
N GLY A 181 11.55 -7.43 -17.10
CA GLY A 181 10.62 -8.54 -17.05
C GLY A 181 9.52 -8.22 -16.07
N LEU A 182 8.31 -7.99 -16.58
CA LEU A 182 7.09 -8.05 -15.79
C LEU A 182 6.97 -9.45 -15.16
N ALA A 183 6.32 -9.54 -14.00
CA ALA A 183 5.85 -10.82 -13.48
C ALA A 183 5.13 -11.58 -14.61
N ALA A 184 5.32 -12.91 -14.68
CA ALA A 184 4.63 -13.73 -15.67
C ALA A 184 3.13 -13.39 -15.64
N VAL A 185 2.63 -12.79 -16.73
CA VAL A 185 1.21 -12.57 -16.89
C VAL A 185 0.62 -13.95 -17.12
N ASP A 186 -0.15 -14.40 -16.13
CA ASP A 186 -1.03 -15.55 -16.31
C ASP A 186 -1.98 -15.21 -17.47
N PRO A 187 -1.90 -15.92 -18.62
CA PRO A 187 -2.63 -15.56 -19.84
C PRO A 187 -4.16 -15.52 -19.66
N ASP A 188 -4.66 -16.13 -18.57
CA ASP A 188 -6.09 -16.18 -18.24
C ASP A 188 -6.61 -14.91 -17.53
N ASN A 189 -5.73 -14.06 -17.00
CA ASN A 189 -6.11 -12.91 -16.17
C ASN A 189 -5.71 -11.57 -16.83
N GLY A 190 -6.70 -10.80 -17.28
CA GLY A 190 -6.49 -9.55 -18.03
C GLY A 190 -5.72 -8.50 -17.23
N SER A 191 -4.77 -7.81 -17.89
CA SER A 191 -4.04 -6.67 -17.33
C SER A 191 -4.06 -5.46 -18.25
N LEU A 192 -4.23 -4.28 -17.65
CA LEU A 192 -4.22 -2.98 -18.30
C LEU A 192 -3.38 -1.99 -17.50
N ILE A 193 -2.45 -1.34 -18.17
CA ILE A 193 -1.74 -0.16 -17.67
C ILE A 193 -2.03 1.00 -18.64
N GLY A 194 -2.76 2.01 -18.18
CA GLY A 194 -3.07 3.21 -18.95
C GLY A 194 -2.24 4.41 -18.48
N TYR A 195 -1.60 5.10 -19.42
CA TYR A 195 -0.85 6.34 -19.19
C TYR A 195 -1.56 7.50 -19.86
N SER A 196 -1.66 8.65 -19.17
CA SER A 196 -2.27 9.86 -19.71
C SER A 196 -1.46 10.51 -20.84
N ALA A 197 -0.17 10.20 -20.95
CA ALA A 197 0.71 10.64 -22.04
C ALA A 197 1.72 9.56 -22.43
N LYS A 198 2.13 9.52 -23.71
CA LYS A 198 3.18 8.64 -24.22
C LYS A 198 4.55 8.99 -23.66
N GLU A 199 5.49 8.04 -23.77
CA GLU A 199 6.87 8.21 -23.31
C GLU A 199 7.52 9.51 -23.82
N GLY A 200 8.21 10.22 -22.92
CA GLY A 200 8.90 11.48 -23.26
C GLY A 200 7.99 12.70 -23.46
N THR A 201 6.69 12.58 -23.25
CA THR A 201 5.73 13.70 -23.33
C THR A 201 5.13 14.06 -21.97
N THR A 202 4.58 15.27 -21.88
CA THR A 202 4.05 15.83 -20.62
C THR A 202 2.53 15.70 -20.65
N ALA A 203 1.92 15.30 -19.52
CA ALA A 203 0.48 15.36 -19.36
C ALA A 203 0.07 16.80 -19.05
N SER A 204 -0.98 17.29 -19.71
CA SER A 204 -1.48 18.64 -19.47
C SER A 204 -2.40 18.64 -18.25
N ASP A 205 -2.24 19.62 -17.37
CA ASP A 205 -3.22 19.88 -16.31
C ASP A 205 -4.58 20.28 -16.92
N GLY A 206 -4.61 20.83 -18.14
CA GLY A 206 -5.83 21.35 -18.76
C GLY A 206 -6.30 22.69 -18.15
N THR A 207 -7.46 23.16 -18.59
CA THR A 207 -8.07 24.44 -18.14
C THR A 207 -9.32 24.26 -17.29
N GLY A 208 -9.83 23.02 -17.18
CA GLY A 208 -11.03 22.67 -16.43
C GLY A 208 -10.74 22.22 -15.00
N ARG A 209 -11.79 21.71 -14.34
CA ARG A 209 -11.71 21.11 -12.99
C ARG A 209 -10.79 19.89 -12.94
N ASN A 210 -10.87 19.06 -13.97
CA ASN A 210 -10.14 17.80 -14.10
C ASN A 210 -9.16 17.90 -15.28
N SER A 211 -8.14 17.04 -15.27
CA SER A 211 -7.24 16.91 -16.41
C SER A 211 -8.00 16.46 -17.67
N PRO A 212 -7.45 16.66 -18.88
CA PRO A 212 -8.03 16.13 -20.11
C PRO A 212 -8.21 14.61 -20.07
N TYR A 213 -7.25 13.88 -19.46
CA TYR A 213 -7.31 12.42 -19.36
C TYR A 213 -8.40 11.97 -18.41
N THR A 214 -8.47 12.55 -17.22
CA THR A 214 -9.51 12.21 -16.25
C THR A 214 -10.90 12.61 -16.75
N THR A 215 -11.02 13.76 -17.41
CA THR A 215 -12.27 14.18 -18.07
C THR A 215 -12.74 13.12 -19.08
N ALA A 216 -11.84 12.63 -19.95
CA ALA A 216 -12.19 11.59 -20.91
C ALA A 216 -12.49 10.24 -20.23
N LEU A 217 -11.76 9.86 -19.19
CA LEU A 217 -11.99 8.64 -18.41
C LEU A 217 -13.40 8.63 -17.80
N LEU A 218 -13.82 9.73 -17.17
CA LEU A 218 -15.12 9.87 -16.52
C LEU A 218 -16.31 9.76 -17.49
N ASN A 219 -16.10 10.00 -18.78
CA ASN A 219 -17.12 9.86 -19.82
C ASN A 219 -17.39 8.39 -20.21
N TYR A 220 -16.44 7.48 -19.97
CA TYR A 220 -16.51 6.11 -20.48
C TYR A 220 -16.40 5.02 -19.42
N ILE A 221 -15.85 5.30 -18.23
CA ILE A 221 -15.57 4.26 -17.23
C ILE A 221 -16.84 3.57 -16.69
N ASP A 222 -17.99 4.24 -16.73
CA ASP A 222 -19.30 3.69 -16.36
C ASP A 222 -20.12 3.18 -17.55
N ALA A 223 -19.59 3.24 -18.76
CA ALA A 223 -20.33 2.80 -19.94
C ALA A 223 -20.60 1.28 -19.85
N PRO A 224 -21.88 0.86 -19.80
CA PRO A 224 -22.20 -0.55 -19.68
C PRO A 224 -21.78 -1.31 -20.94
N ARG A 225 -21.21 -2.50 -20.76
CA ARG A 225 -20.78 -3.40 -21.85
C ARG A 225 -19.76 -2.75 -22.82
N LEU A 226 -18.99 -1.77 -22.36
CA LEU A 226 -17.89 -1.23 -23.14
C LEU A 226 -16.60 -2.00 -22.82
N ASP A 227 -16.14 -2.82 -23.76
CA ASP A 227 -14.85 -3.51 -23.66
C ASP A 227 -13.74 -2.51 -23.29
N VAL A 228 -12.90 -2.90 -22.33
CA VAL A 228 -11.83 -2.08 -21.77
C VAL A 228 -10.83 -1.65 -22.86
N GLY A 229 -10.52 -2.52 -23.83
CA GLY A 229 -9.66 -2.17 -24.96
C GLY A 229 -10.26 -1.06 -25.83
N ARG A 230 -11.56 -1.16 -26.12
CA ARG A 230 -12.32 -0.12 -26.83
C ARG A 230 -12.42 1.16 -26.00
N MET A 231 -12.66 1.07 -24.70
CA MET A 231 -12.70 2.21 -23.78
C MET A 231 -11.42 3.04 -23.86
N MET A 232 -10.25 2.40 -23.75
CA MET A 232 -8.95 3.09 -23.81
C MET A 232 -8.73 3.81 -25.15
N ARG A 233 -9.19 3.23 -26.27
CA ARG A 233 -9.14 3.91 -27.59
C ARG A 233 -10.00 5.18 -27.62
N LYS A 234 -11.21 5.13 -27.05
CA LYS A 234 -12.10 6.30 -26.98
C LYS A 234 -11.52 7.39 -26.08
N ILE A 235 -10.93 7.02 -24.94
CA ILE A 235 -10.21 7.95 -24.05
C ILE A 235 -9.07 8.63 -24.81
N ARG A 236 -8.25 7.86 -25.55
CA ARG A 236 -7.16 8.41 -26.36
C ARG A 236 -7.66 9.43 -27.39
N ASP A 237 -8.72 9.10 -28.13
CA ASP A 237 -9.27 9.99 -29.17
C ASP A 237 -9.79 11.31 -28.57
N ASP A 238 -10.47 11.26 -27.42
CA ASP A 238 -10.99 12.45 -26.74
C ASP A 238 -9.88 13.34 -26.17
N VAL A 239 -8.81 12.75 -25.62
CA VAL A 239 -7.66 13.52 -25.12
C VAL A 239 -6.88 14.18 -26.25
N ILE A 240 -6.62 13.47 -27.35
CA ILE A 240 -5.97 14.04 -28.54
C ILE A 240 -6.79 15.24 -29.03
N LYS A 241 -8.10 15.08 -29.13
CA LYS A 241 -9.01 16.15 -29.56
C LYS A 241 -9.00 17.34 -28.61
N ALA A 242 -9.10 17.10 -27.30
CA ALA A 242 -9.18 18.14 -26.28
C ALA A 242 -7.87 18.93 -26.14
N THR A 243 -6.73 18.32 -26.44
CA THR A 243 -5.41 18.94 -26.33
C THR A 243 -4.84 19.41 -27.67
N GLY A 244 -5.61 19.37 -28.75
CA GLY A 244 -5.13 19.76 -30.08
C GLY A 244 -3.98 18.87 -30.60
N GLY A 245 -3.86 17.65 -30.07
CA GLY A 245 -2.80 16.69 -30.40
C GLY A 245 -1.52 16.81 -29.57
N GLU A 246 -1.45 17.71 -28.58
CA GLU A 246 -0.27 17.86 -27.72
C GLU A 246 -0.08 16.70 -26.74
N GLN A 247 -1.19 16.08 -26.32
CA GLN A 247 -1.19 14.95 -25.41
C GLN A 247 -1.80 13.71 -26.08
N GLU A 248 -1.09 12.59 -25.95
CA GLU A 248 -1.52 11.31 -26.51
C GLU A 248 -1.44 10.23 -25.44
N PRO A 249 -2.57 9.74 -24.90
CA PRO A 249 -2.60 8.61 -23.99
C PRO A 249 -2.07 7.34 -24.65
N PHE A 250 -1.42 6.50 -23.85
CA PHE A 250 -0.86 5.22 -24.30
C PHE A 250 -1.18 4.12 -23.29
N ASP A 251 -1.43 2.90 -23.76
CA ASP A 251 -1.81 1.80 -22.90
C ASP A 251 -1.13 0.47 -23.25
N TYR A 252 -0.71 -0.26 -22.22
CA TYR A 252 -0.19 -1.62 -22.32
C TYR A 252 -1.25 -2.59 -21.83
N ARG A 253 -1.54 -3.61 -22.65
CA ARG A 253 -2.64 -4.55 -22.42
C ARG A 253 -2.17 -5.97 -22.66
N SER A 254 -2.54 -6.85 -21.74
CA SER A 254 -2.60 -8.29 -21.97
C SER A 254 -3.98 -8.75 -21.55
N LEU A 255 -4.92 -8.72 -22.49
CA LEU A 255 -6.33 -9.02 -22.27
C LEU A 255 -6.66 -10.38 -22.92
N PRO A 256 -7.62 -11.14 -22.36
CA PRO A 256 -8.14 -12.35 -22.99
C PRO A 256 -8.87 -12.03 -24.30
N GLY A 257 -9.20 -13.06 -25.08
CA GLY A 257 -9.93 -12.91 -26.34
C GLY A 257 -11.39 -12.44 -26.18
N ASP A 258 -11.98 -12.68 -25.00
CA ASP A 258 -13.33 -12.24 -24.65
C ASP A 258 -13.34 -10.78 -24.18
N ASP A 259 -14.49 -10.11 -24.32
CA ASP A 259 -14.67 -8.73 -23.84
C ASP A 259 -14.52 -8.67 -22.30
N VAL A 260 -13.72 -7.70 -21.82
CA VAL A 260 -13.52 -7.46 -20.38
C VAL A 260 -14.00 -6.06 -20.03
N PHE A 261 -14.72 -5.91 -18.92
CA PHE A 261 -15.40 -4.67 -18.54
C PHE A 261 -14.89 -4.14 -17.19
N ILE A 262 -14.69 -2.82 -17.08
CA ILE A 262 -14.50 -2.13 -15.79
C ILE A 262 -15.84 -1.93 -15.09
N HIS A 263 -16.90 -1.59 -15.83
CA HIS A 263 -18.25 -1.57 -15.27
C HIS A 263 -18.81 -3.00 -15.25
N PRO A 264 -19.03 -3.62 -14.07
CA PRO A 264 -19.80 -4.86 -14.01
C PRO A 264 -21.24 -4.51 -14.38
N ALA A 265 -21.59 -4.60 -15.66
CA ALA A 265 -22.99 -4.60 -16.04
C ALA A 265 -23.64 -5.74 -15.26
N ALA A 266 -24.63 -5.42 -14.42
CA ALA A 266 -25.37 -6.42 -13.69
C ALA A 266 -25.83 -7.49 -14.68
N LEU A 267 -25.39 -8.74 -14.50
CA LEU A 267 -25.95 -9.92 -15.16
C LEU A 267 -27.34 -10.23 -14.57
N ASN A 268 -28.19 -9.21 -14.43
CA ASN A 268 -29.59 -9.38 -14.13
C ASN A 268 -30.35 -9.38 -15.45
N GLY A 269 -30.47 -10.58 -16.04
CA GLY A 269 -31.52 -10.90 -17.00
C GLY A 269 -31.06 -11.32 -18.40
N GLN A 270 -31.20 -12.62 -18.66
CA GLN A 270 -31.31 -13.30 -19.96
C GLN A 270 -30.01 -13.60 -20.71
N ASP A 271 -29.36 -14.69 -20.26
CA ASP A 271 -29.00 -15.75 -21.19
C ASP A 271 -30.28 -16.50 -21.57
N THR A 272 -30.96 -16.04 -22.63
CA THR A 272 -31.95 -16.85 -23.33
C THR A 272 -31.49 -16.92 -24.78
N THR A 273 -31.07 -18.12 -25.16
CA THR A 273 -31.03 -18.63 -26.53
C THR A 273 -32.07 -17.97 -27.43
N ASP A 274 -31.60 -17.47 -28.57
CA ASP A 274 -32.30 -17.31 -29.85
C ASP A 274 -33.80 -17.66 -29.82
N THR A 275 -34.66 -16.65 -29.64
CA THR A 275 -36.00 -16.58 -30.22
C THR A 275 -36.50 -15.13 -30.14
N ALA A 276 -37.12 -14.66 -31.22
CA ALA A 276 -37.61 -13.30 -31.43
C ALA A 276 -38.43 -12.72 -30.26
N PRO A 277 -38.38 -11.39 -30.00
CA PRO A 277 -39.06 -10.80 -28.86
C PRO A 277 -40.59 -10.70 -29.12
N PRO A 278 -41.45 -11.05 -28.13
CA PRO A 278 -42.86 -10.73 -28.21
C PRO A 278 -43.09 -9.24 -27.89
N PRO A 279 -44.09 -8.59 -28.52
CA PRO A 279 -44.29 -7.17 -28.38
C PRO A 279 -44.96 -6.82 -27.05
N GLY A 280 -44.48 -5.75 -26.43
CA GLY A 280 -45.27 -4.97 -25.48
C GLY A 280 -45.11 -5.34 -24.01
N LYS A 281 -44.02 -4.88 -23.40
CA LYS A 281 -44.07 -4.29 -22.05
C LYS A 281 -43.20 -3.04 -22.05
N THR A 282 -43.84 -1.91 -21.89
CA THR A 282 -43.25 -0.58 -21.71
C THR A 282 -42.28 -0.65 -20.53
N GLU A 283 -40.99 -0.44 -20.79
CA GLU A 283 -39.97 -0.24 -19.76
C GLU A 283 -40.26 1.07 -19.03
N THR A 284 -40.52 0.97 -17.72
CA THR A 284 -40.54 2.14 -16.84
C THR A 284 -39.10 2.67 -16.70
N PRO A 285 -38.85 3.99 -16.78
CA PRO A 285 -37.50 4.55 -16.68
C PRO A 285 -36.82 4.14 -15.38
N ASN A 286 -35.61 3.61 -15.51
CA ASN A 286 -34.71 3.19 -14.44
C ASN A 286 -34.57 4.32 -13.40
N GLN A 287 -35.17 4.18 -12.21
CA GLN A 287 -34.98 5.16 -11.13
C GLN A 287 -33.54 5.05 -10.60
N PRO A 288 -32.84 6.18 -10.39
CA PRO A 288 -31.46 6.17 -9.92
C PRO A 288 -31.36 5.56 -8.52
N ASN A 289 -30.33 4.73 -8.29
CA ASN A 289 -30.03 4.13 -6.99
C ASN A 289 -29.99 5.21 -5.89
N PRO A 290 -30.83 5.12 -4.84
CA PRO A 290 -30.86 6.09 -3.74
C PRO A 290 -29.49 6.30 -3.07
N GLU A 291 -28.65 5.27 -2.99
CA GLU A 291 -27.30 5.36 -2.43
C GLU A 291 -26.35 6.14 -3.34
N ALA A 292 -26.43 5.92 -4.66
CA ALA A 292 -25.66 6.70 -5.64
C ALA A 292 -26.09 8.18 -5.64
N LEU A 293 -27.39 8.46 -5.48
CA LEU A 293 -27.89 9.83 -5.37
C LEU A 293 -27.40 10.50 -4.07
N ARG A 294 -27.41 9.78 -2.94
CA ARG A 294 -26.86 10.26 -1.65
C ARG A 294 -25.37 10.57 -1.76
N LEU A 295 -24.59 9.70 -2.42
CA LEU A 295 -23.16 9.90 -2.58
C LEU A 295 -22.84 11.09 -3.50
N LYS A 296 -23.61 11.26 -4.58
CA LYS A 296 -23.51 12.45 -5.44
C LYS A 296 -23.82 13.73 -4.67
N ALA A 297 -24.89 13.75 -3.89
CA ALA A 297 -25.23 14.89 -3.04
C ALA A 297 -24.12 15.19 -2.00
N ALA A 298 -23.47 14.16 -1.45
CA ALA A 298 -22.33 14.32 -0.55
C ALA A 298 -21.11 14.96 -1.26
N ALA A 299 -20.86 14.59 -2.51
CA ALA A 299 -19.82 15.18 -3.35
C ALA A 299 -20.11 16.66 -3.64
N ASP A 300 -21.34 16.98 -4.01
CA ASP A 300 -21.79 18.35 -4.29
C ASP A 300 -21.66 19.22 -3.02
N ALA A 301 -22.05 18.68 -1.86
CA ALA A 301 -21.90 19.35 -0.57
C ALA A 301 -20.43 19.59 -0.21
N TRP A 302 -19.56 18.59 -0.38
CA TRP A 302 -18.11 18.75 -0.19
C TRP A 302 -17.53 19.83 -1.11
N ASN A 303 -17.88 19.81 -2.39
CA ASN A 303 -17.40 20.81 -3.35
C ASN A 303 -17.81 22.24 -2.98
N ALA A 304 -18.97 22.41 -2.33
CA ALA A 304 -19.42 23.71 -1.85
C ALA A 304 -18.62 24.21 -0.64
N VAL A 305 -18.10 23.30 0.20
CA VAL A 305 -17.46 23.67 1.49
C VAL A 305 -15.95 23.43 1.55
N LYS A 306 -15.33 22.74 0.58
CA LYS A 306 -13.92 22.31 0.68
C LYS A 306 -12.90 23.44 0.87
N GLU A 307 -13.22 24.62 0.35
CA GLU A 307 -12.44 25.85 0.53
C GLU A 307 -12.89 26.70 1.73
N SER A 308 -13.94 26.29 2.45
CA SER A 308 -14.40 26.99 3.65
C SER A 308 -13.35 26.95 4.75
N THR A 309 -13.32 28.02 5.54
CA THR A 309 -12.52 28.14 6.75
C THR A 309 -13.35 27.94 8.03
N ASP A 310 -14.66 27.73 7.91
CA ASP A 310 -15.55 27.50 9.06
C ASP A 310 -15.67 25.99 9.37
N PRO A 311 -15.24 25.52 10.55
CA PRO A 311 -15.42 24.12 10.98
C PRO A 311 -16.88 23.64 10.94
N GLY A 312 -17.86 24.53 11.10
CA GLY A 312 -19.29 24.21 11.09
C GLY A 312 -19.81 23.73 9.73
N ASP A 313 -19.24 24.24 8.63
CA ASP A 313 -19.60 23.84 7.27
C ASP A 313 -19.25 22.36 7.02
N PHE A 314 -18.16 21.88 7.60
CA PHE A 314 -17.73 20.48 7.50
C PHE A 314 -18.54 19.56 8.41
N GLU A 315 -18.94 20.03 9.60
CA GLU A 315 -19.82 19.28 10.51
C GLU A 315 -21.18 18.98 9.86
N LEU A 316 -21.69 19.91 9.05
CA LEU A 316 -22.92 19.70 8.29
C LEU A 316 -22.79 18.54 7.29
N VAL A 317 -21.68 18.48 6.54
CA VAL A 317 -21.40 17.40 5.58
C VAL A 317 -21.22 16.06 6.30
N GLU A 318 -20.51 16.05 7.44
CA GLU A 318 -20.34 14.84 8.28
C GLU A 318 -21.68 14.28 8.74
N ARG A 319 -22.57 15.14 9.25
CA ARG A 319 -23.85 14.73 9.82
C ARG A 319 -24.82 14.24 8.74
N GLU A 320 -24.95 14.99 7.65
CA GLU A 320 -25.93 14.69 6.59
C GLU A 320 -25.52 13.45 5.78
N PHE A 321 -24.22 13.30 5.53
CA PHE A 321 -23.67 12.27 4.66
C PHE A 321 -22.79 11.26 5.41
N ALA A 322 -23.09 11.01 6.69
CA ALA A 322 -22.36 10.05 7.52
C ALA A 322 -22.14 8.70 6.79
N GLY A 323 -20.94 8.15 6.94
CA GLY A 323 -20.50 6.90 6.30
C GLY A 323 -19.95 7.05 4.88
N THR A 324 -20.15 8.19 4.22
CA THR A 324 -19.59 8.45 2.88
C THR A 324 -18.10 8.83 2.95
N PHE A 325 -17.40 8.71 1.82
CA PHE A 325 -16.04 9.22 1.68
C PHE A 325 -15.95 10.73 1.96
N TYR A 326 -16.90 11.52 1.45
CA TYR A 326 -16.92 12.98 1.63
C TYR A 326 -17.14 13.40 3.08
N ALA A 327 -17.90 12.62 3.87
CA ALA A 327 -17.97 12.83 5.32
C ALA A 327 -16.63 12.61 6.01
N LYS A 328 -15.82 11.64 5.58
CA LYS A 328 -14.46 11.44 6.12
C LYS A 328 -13.51 12.58 5.73
N LEU A 329 -13.62 13.10 4.51
CA LEU A 329 -12.87 14.30 4.08
C LEU A 329 -13.26 15.53 4.91
N ALA A 330 -14.57 15.73 5.11
CA ALA A 330 -15.09 16.80 5.94
C ALA A 330 -14.56 16.71 7.37
N GLN A 331 -14.59 15.52 7.98
CA GLN A 331 -14.00 15.29 9.30
C GLN A 331 -12.50 15.66 9.34
N ALA A 332 -11.71 15.16 8.40
CA ALA A 332 -10.27 15.45 8.37
C ALA A 332 -9.99 16.95 8.22
N ARG A 333 -10.78 17.66 7.40
CA ARG A 333 -10.67 19.11 7.20
C ARG A 333 -11.11 19.90 8.42
N ARG A 334 -12.22 19.52 9.05
CA ARG A 334 -12.72 20.12 10.30
C ARG A 334 -11.66 20.01 11.41
N GLU A 335 -11.13 18.82 11.63
CA GLU A 335 -10.08 18.59 12.62
C GLU A 335 -8.82 19.42 12.33
N LYS A 336 -8.45 19.59 11.05
CA LYS A 336 -7.34 20.45 10.66
C LYS A 336 -7.61 21.92 10.97
N LEU A 337 -8.77 22.44 10.58
CA LEU A 337 -9.15 23.84 10.84
C LEU A 337 -9.27 24.12 12.34
N GLN A 338 -9.78 23.18 13.13
CA GLN A 338 -9.83 23.32 14.59
C GLN A 338 -8.42 23.39 15.20
N ARG A 339 -7.46 22.62 14.67
CA ARG A 339 -6.05 22.73 15.07
C ARG A 339 -5.44 24.08 14.68
N GLU A 340 -5.76 24.60 13.49
CA GLU A 340 -5.25 25.89 12.99
C GLU A 340 -5.87 27.08 13.74
N GLN A 341 -7.18 27.06 14.02
CA GLN A 341 -7.90 28.08 14.79
C GLN A 341 -7.59 28.02 16.29
N GLY A 342 -7.15 26.87 16.80
CA GLY A 342 -6.63 26.70 18.15
C GLY A 342 -5.23 27.29 18.37
N THR A 343 -4.61 27.90 17.36
CA THR A 343 -3.31 28.60 17.48
C THR A 343 -3.59 30.10 17.73
N PRO A 344 -3.23 30.68 18.89
CA PRO A 344 -3.52 32.09 19.16
C PRO A 344 -2.75 33.03 18.20
N ARG A 345 -3.46 33.99 17.60
CA ARG A 345 -2.85 35.18 17.00
C ARG A 345 -2.41 36.11 18.13
N ASP A 346 -1.10 36.34 18.25
CA ASP A 346 -0.56 37.39 19.10
C ASP A 346 -1.19 38.74 18.71
N ASN A 347 -1.86 39.39 19.67
CA ASN A 347 -2.05 40.83 19.66
C ASN A 347 -1.80 41.38 21.08
N PRO A 348 -1.04 42.47 21.23
CA PRO A 348 -0.48 42.89 22.50
C PRO A 348 -1.50 43.74 23.25
N GLN A 349 -1.85 43.33 24.47
CA GLN A 349 -2.39 44.13 25.60
C GLN A 349 -3.54 43.40 26.29
N GLY A 350 -3.26 42.90 27.50
CA GLY A 350 -4.25 42.38 28.42
C GLY A 350 -3.61 41.45 29.45
N ASN A 351 -3.56 41.88 30.71
CA ASN A 351 -2.93 41.20 31.84
C ASN A 351 -3.42 39.76 32.09
N PRO A 352 -2.61 38.90 32.75
CA PRO A 352 -2.79 37.46 32.73
C PRO A 352 -3.84 36.98 33.74
N VAL A 353 -4.65 36.00 33.33
CA VAL A 353 -5.40 35.11 34.23
C VAL A 353 -4.66 33.76 34.22
N PRO A 354 -4.44 33.10 35.37
CA PRO A 354 -3.62 31.89 35.41
C PRO A 354 -4.36 30.71 34.79
N GLU A 355 -3.76 30.16 33.75
CA GLU A 355 -4.20 29.01 32.98
C GLU A 355 -3.87 27.72 33.74
N ILE A 356 -4.87 26.89 34.04
CA ILE A 356 -4.63 25.52 34.49
C ILE A 356 -4.34 24.71 33.23
N SER A 357 -3.07 24.65 32.86
CA SER A 357 -2.57 23.88 31.73
C SER A 357 -2.87 22.39 31.93
N ASN A 358 -3.68 21.81 31.05
CA ASN A 358 -3.62 20.36 30.85
C ASN A 358 -2.34 20.11 30.02
N PRO A 359 -1.32 19.39 30.52
CA PRO A 359 -0.05 19.27 29.81
C PRO A 359 -0.26 18.53 28.49
N ALA A 360 0.46 18.97 27.45
CA ALA A 360 0.59 18.27 26.18
C ALA A 360 0.88 16.77 26.43
N PRO A 361 0.42 15.85 25.56
CA PRO A 361 0.75 14.43 25.69
C PRO A 361 2.28 14.30 25.73
N GLN A 362 2.81 13.98 26.90
CA GLN A 362 4.25 14.00 27.12
C GLN A 362 4.88 12.80 26.43
N THR A 363 5.83 13.07 25.52
CA THR A 363 6.66 12.06 24.91
C THR A 363 7.41 11.27 25.98
N SER A 364 7.32 9.95 25.90
CA SER A 364 8.00 9.01 26.80
C SER A 364 8.87 8.05 25.99
N TRP A 365 9.82 7.39 26.65
CA TRP A 365 10.55 6.27 26.06
C TRP A 365 9.71 5.00 26.09
N TYR A 366 9.76 4.26 24.99
CA TYR A 366 9.14 2.96 24.79
C TYR A 366 10.16 1.96 24.24
N LEU A 367 9.92 0.68 24.51
CA LEU A 367 10.64 -0.46 23.97
C LEU A 367 9.69 -1.28 23.09
N ALA A 368 9.96 -1.32 21.80
CA ALA A 368 9.31 -2.20 20.83
C ALA A 368 10.05 -3.54 20.76
N LEU A 369 9.35 -4.66 20.85
CA LEU A 369 9.90 -6.01 20.80
C LEU A 369 9.41 -6.76 19.55
N TYR A 370 10.32 -7.43 18.85
CA TYR A 370 10.05 -8.18 17.63
C TYR A 370 10.58 -9.61 17.77
N ARG A 371 9.68 -10.59 17.69
CA ARG A 371 10.02 -12.01 17.72
C ARG A 371 10.50 -12.49 16.37
N ASP A 372 11.41 -13.45 16.43
CA ASP A 372 12.07 -14.07 15.28
C ASP A 372 12.76 -13.07 14.35
N ILE A 373 13.23 -11.97 14.94
CA ILE A 373 14.00 -10.93 14.25
C ILE A 373 15.35 -10.80 14.89
N ASP A 374 16.38 -10.87 14.05
CA ASP A 374 17.74 -10.49 14.39
C ASP A 374 18.09 -9.19 13.69
N LEU A 375 18.40 -8.16 14.49
CA LEU A 375 18.99 -6.93 14.02
C LEU A 375 20.49 -7.16 13.88
N PHE A 376 21.07 -6.82 12.73
CA PHE A 376 22.47 -7.10 12.45
C PHE A 376 23.31 -5.81 12.43
N GLY A 377 24.54 -5.87 12.97
CA GLY A 377 25.49 -4.77 12.94
C GLY A 377 25.34 -3.75 14.09
N ASN A 378 26.28 -2.80 14.15
CA ASN A 378 26.38 -1.74 15.17
C ASN A 378 26.42 -2.26 16.62
N ASP A 379 27.01 -3.44 16.83
CA ASP A 379 27.17 -4.02 18.16
C ASP A 379 28.12 -3.19 19.03
N LEU A 380 27.72 -2.94 20.27
CA LEU A 380 28.47 -2.18 21.27
C LEU A 380 29.47 -3.04 22.06
N GLY A 381 29.68 -4.29 21.64
CA GLY A 381 30.58 -5.23 22.30
C GLY A 381 30.48 -6.65 21.76
N ARG A 382 31.17 -7.59 22.40
CA ARG A 382 31.27 -8.99 21.95
C ARG A 382 30.04 -9.88 22.27
N GLY A 383 28.96 -9.27 22.75
CA GLY A 383 27.78 -9.95 23.26
C GLY A 383 27.88 -10.28 24.76
N LEU A 384 26.77 -10.12 25.47
CA LEU A 384 26.56 -10.42 26.87
C LEU A 384 25.91 -11.79 27.02
N LYS A 385 26.55 -12.73 27.73
CA LYS A 385 25.90 -13.99 28.08
C LYS A 385 24.78 -13.73 29.09
N THR A 386 23.58 -14.13 28.73
CA THR A 386 22.41 -14.09 29.61
C THR A 386 21.41 -15.14 29.15
N SER A 387 20.68 -15.76 30.07
CA SER A 387 19.61 -16.72 29.75
C SER A 387 18.24 -16.06 29.61
N ASP A 388 18.16 -14.74 29.78
CA ASP A 388 16.90 -14.00 29.86
C ASP A 388 16.94 -12.75 28.97
N ALA A 389 16.02 -12.70 28.01
CA ALA A 389 15.86 -11.55 27.12
C ALA A 389 15.50 -10.26 27.88
N THR A 390 14.88 -10.37 29.06
CA THR A 390 14.59 -9.23 29.93
C THR A 390 15.87 -8.58 30.45
N GLN A 391 16.86 -9.39 30.82
CA GLN A 391 18.18 -8.88 31.22
C GLN A 391 18.87 -8.19 30.05
N CYS A 392 18.74 -8.73 28.83
CA CYS A 392 19.23 -8.09 27.61
C CYS A 392 18.61 -6.70 27.40
N ALA A 393 17.29 -6.60 27.54
CA ALA A 393 16.57 -5.34 27.45
C ALA A 393 17.03 -4.32 28.51
N ARG A 394 17.16 -4.73 29.79
CA ARG A 394 17.64 -3.86 30.87
C ARG A 394 19.07 -3.41 30.65
N SER A 395 19.96 -4.29 30.22
CA SER A 395 21.35 -3.95 29.91
C SER A 395 21.44 -2.94 28.77
N CYS A 396 20.56 -3.02 27.76
CA CYS A 396 20.45 -1.98 26.73
C CYS A 396 19.88 -0.68 27.30
N GLY A 397 18.77 -0.74 28.05
CA GLY A 397 18.11 0.45 28.61
C GLY A 397 18.99 1.23 29.60
N ASN A 398 19.93 0.57 30.27
CA ASN A 398 20.91 1.18 31.18
C ASN A 398 22.18 1.67 30.46
N ASN A 399 22.30 1.46 29.15
CA ASN A 399 23.44 1.90 28.35
C ASN A 399 22.99 3.01 27.40
N THR A 400 23.47 4.24 27.62
CA THR A 400 23.09 5.43 26.86
C THR A 400 23.47 5.37 25.37
N ALA A 401 24.44 4.53 25.01
CA ALA A 401 24.83 4.29 23.62
C ALA A 401 23.94 3.23 22.95
N CYS A 402 23.13 2.48 23.70
CA CYS A 402 22.28 1.41 23.18
C CYS A 402 20.92 1.94 22.73
N ARG A 403 20.58 1.67 21.48
CA ARG A 403 19.28 2.00 20.85
C ARG A 403 18.49 0.75 20.50
N ALA A 404 19.16 -0.38 20.34
CA ALA A 404 18.54 -1.65 19.99
C ALA A 404 19.30 -2.83 20.60
N PHE A 405 18.68 -4.01 20.62
CA PHE A 405 19.36 -5.25 20.96
C PHE A 405 18.81 -6.42 20.15
N THR A 406 19.61 -7.49 20.01
CA THR A 406 19.10 -8.83 19.67
C THR A 406 19.49 -9.80 20.77
N TYR A 407 18.52 -10.54 21.29
CA TYR A 407 18.74 -11.71 22.14
C TYR A 407 18.57 -13.01 21.33
N ASN A 408 19.57 -13.89 21.37
CA ASN A 408 19.49 -15.22 20.76
C ASN A 408 19.24 -16.27 21.85
N SER A 409 18.04 -16.88 21.83
CA SER A 409 17.63 -17.85 22.85
C SER A 409 18.36 -19.19 22.77
N SER A 410 18.83 -19.59 21.59
CA SER A 410 19.58 -20.83 21.41
C SER A 410 21.03 -20.72 21.93
N ALA A 411 21.62 -19.53 21.86
CA ALA A 411 22.98 -19.26 22.30
C ALA A 411 23.08 -18.66 23.71
N ASN A 412 21.95 -18.25 24.31
CA ASN A 412 21.90 -17.48 25.56
C ASN A 412 22.84 -16.25 25.50
N LEU A 413 22.74 -15.51 24.39
CA LEU A 413 23.65 -14.42 24.06
C LEU A 413 22.85 -13.19 23.62
N CYS A 414 23.14 -12.07 24.26
CA CYS A 414 22.55 -10.77 24.01
C CYS A 414 23.55 -9.85 23.31
N PHE A 415 23.13 -9.19 22.25
CA PHE A 415 23.95 -8.24 21.52
C PHE A 415 23.33 -6.85 21.62
N LEU A 416 23.94 -5.99 22.43
CA LEU A 416 23.58 -4.58 22.59
C LEU A 416 24.07 -3.79 21.38
N LYS A 417 23.26 -2.86 20.87
CA LYS A 417 23.54 -2.17 19.62
C LYS A 417 23.22 -0.68 19.70
N GLY A 418 24.06 0.13 19.05
CA GLY A 418 23.80 1.56 18.85
C GLY A 418 22.80 1.87 17.75
N GLY A 419 22.48 0.88 16.91
CA GLY A 419 21.57 0.94 15.77
C GLY A 419 21.54 -0.44 15.09
N TYR A 420 21.21 -0.53 13.81
CA TYR A 420 21.37 -1.76 13.04
C TYR A 420 21.55 -1.43 11.56
N SER A 421 22.24 -2.31 10.83
CA SER A 421 22.51 -2.16 9.39
C SER A 421 21.44 -2.83 8.54
N PHE A 422 20.89 -3.95 9.01
CA PHE A 422 19.75 -4.63 8.40
C PHE A 422 19.07 -5.54 9.42
N ALA A 423 17.85 -5.97 9.12
CA ALA A 423 17.15 -6.98 9.92
C ALA A 423 16.93 -8.26 9.10
N GLN A 424 17.00 -9.39 9.78
CA GLN A 424 16.77 -10.70 9.20
C GLN A 424 15.76 -11.50 10.01
N VAL A 425 14.97 -12.33 9.33
CA VAL A 425 14.13 -13.32 9.99
C VAL A 425 15.03 -14.43 10.51
N PHE A 426 15.04 -14.63 11.83
CA PHE A 426 15.85 -15.63 12.50
C PHE A 426 15.05 -16.26 13.64
N SER A 427 14.67 -17.52 13.49
CA SER A 427 13.88 -18.22 14.51
C SER A 427 14.65 -18.32 15.83
N GLY A 428 14.01 -17.90 16.93
CA GLY A 428 14.62 -17.86 18.26
C GLY A 428 15.44 -16.60 18.57
N ALA A 429 15.42 -15.60 17.68
CA ALA A 429 15.89 -14.26 17.99
C ALA A 429 14.75 -13.40 18.57
N LEU A 430 15.06 -12.55 19.55
CA LEU A 430 14.19 -11.47 20.01
C LEU A 430 14.93 -10.15 19.85
N ALA A 431 14.44 -9.30 18.95
CA ALA A 431 14.94 -7.95 18.79
C ALA A 431 14.17 -6.98 19.69
N GLY A 432 14.86 -5.96 20.19
CA GLY A 432 14.26 -4.83 20.86
C GLY A 432 14.76 -3.50 20.30
N PHE A 433 13.89 -2.51 20.17
CA PHE A 433 14.21 -1.18 19.68
C PHE A 433 13.60 -0.11 20.58
N TYR A 434 14.44 0.77 21.11
CA TYR A 434 14.01 1.89 21.95
C TYR A 434 13.64 3.10 21.09
N PHE A 435 12.45 3.66 21.32
CA PHE A 435 11.97 4.83 20.60
C PHE A 435 11.27 5.82 21.56
N GLN A 436 11.23 7.10 21.15
CA GLN A 436 10.42 8.11 21.82
C GLN A 436 9.10 8.26 21.08
N GLY A 437 8.01 8.31 21.82
CA GLY A 437 6.67 8.44 21.27
C GLY A 437 5.68 8.96 22.29
N THR A 438 4.46 9.19 21.83
CA THR A 438 3.29 9.55 22.64
C THR A 438 2.49 8.33 23.08
N GLY A 439 2.72 7.17 22.47
CA GLY A 439 2.06 5.91 22.80
C GLY A 439 2.53 4.74 21.96
N GLU A 440 1.89 3.58 22.18
CA GLU A 440 2.25 2.32 21.51
C GLU A 440 2.09 2.37 19.98
N LYS A 441 1.16 3.20 19.48
CA LYS A 441 0.89 3.40 18.05
C LYS A 441 2.07 4.01 17.28
N ASP A 442 3.00 4.66 17.98
CA ASP A 442 4.18 5.29 17.38
C ASP A 442 5.34 4.30 17.22
N ALA A 443 5.13 3.03 17.59
CA ALA A 443 6.19 2.02 17.53
C ALA A 443 6.62 1.73 16.08
N PRO A 444 7.93 1.75 15.80
CA PRO A 444 8.42 1.59 14.43
C PRO A 444 8.20 0.16 13.93
N SER A 445 7.99 -0.01 12.63
CA SER A 445 8.14 -1.32 11.98
C SER A 445 9.61 -1.54 11.61
N VAL A 446 10.11 -2.76 11.71
CA VAL A 446 11.43 -3.14 11.20
C VAL A 446 11.25 -3.84 9.85
N VAL A 447 12.05 -3.50 8.83
CA VAL A 447 12.02 -4.22 7.55
C VAL A 447 12.96 -5.41 7.63
N ALA A 448 12.41 -6.63 7.72
CA ALA A 448 13.18 -7.85 7.55
C ALA A 448 13.58 -7.97 6.08
N GLU A 449 14.79 -7.51 5.75
CA GLU A 449 15.33 -7.52 4.39
C GLU A 449 15.59 -8.96 3.91
N TRP A 450 16.06 -9.82 4.82
CA TRP A 450 16.54 -11.16 4.50
C TRP A 450 15.85 -12.22 5.35
N GLU A 451 15.52 -13.34 4.72
CA GLU A 451 15.25 -14.61 5.38
C GLU A 451 16.50 -15.48 5.24
N VAL A 452 17.09 -15.88 6.37
CA VAL A 452 18.38 -16.57 6.38
C VAL A 452 18.23 -18.02 6.79
N PHE A 453 18.80 -18.91 5.98
CA PHE A 453 18.77 -20.35 6.15
C PHE A 453 20.16 -20.86 6.51
N ALA A 454 20.32 -21.31 7.76
CA ALA A 454 21.53 -21.97 8.21
C ALA A 454 21.62 -23.40 7.65
N LYS A 455 22.83 -23.82 7.24
CA LYS A 455 23.12 -25.17 6.73
C LYS A 455 22.34 -25.54 5.45
N ALA A 456 21.87 -24.53 4.74
CA ALA A 456 21.12 -24.67 3.50
C ALA A 456 21.84 -23.99 2.36
N ASP A 457 21.81 -24.63 1.19
CA ASP A 457 22.02 -23.95 -0.09
C ASP A 457 20.65 -23.42 -0.56
N LEU A 458 20.62 -22.36 -1.38
CA LEU A 458 19.38 -21.93 -2.01
C LEU A 458 19.30 -22.53 -3.40
N ASP A 459 18.13 -23.00 -3.80
CA ASP A 459 17.87 -23.31 -5.21
C ASP A 459 17.75 -22.01 -6.04
N GLY A 460 17.97 -22.09 -7.35
CA GLY A 460 17.84 -20.98 -8.27
C GLY A 460 19.06 -20.73 -9.16
N ILE A 461 19.07 -19.59 -9.85
CA ILE A 461 20.05 -19.29 -10.90
C ILE A 461 21.21 -18.47 -10.33
N ASP A 462 22.42 -19.04 -10.34
CA ASP A 462 23.61 -18.34 -9.89
C ASP A 462 24.00 -17.21 -10.88
N LEU A 463 24.14 -16.01 -10.32
CA LEU A 463 24.78 -14.85 -10.95
C LEU A 463 26.32 -14.93 -10.90
N GLY A 464 26.87 -15.92 -10.20
CA GLY A 464 28.30 -16.15 -10.02
C GLY A 464 28.81 -15.78 -8.63
N ASP A 465 30.03 -16.24 -8.33
CA ASP A 465 30.75 -15.95 -7.10
C ASP A 465 31.20 -14.49 -7.08
N SER A 466 30.77 -13.73 -6.07
CA SER A 466 31.17 -12.34 -5.88
C SER A 466 32.56 -12.19 -5.25
N GLY A 467 33.13 -13.28 -4.72
CA GLY A 467 34.40 -13.24 -4.00
C GLY A 467 34.31 -12.64 -2.60
N ALA A 468 33.11 -12.32 -2.10
CA ALA A 468 32.93 -11.83 -0.73
C ALA A 468 33.48 -12.83 0.29
N GLN A 469 34.30 -12.33 1.23
CA GLN A 469 35.01 -13.15 2.21
C GLN A 469 34.32 -13.24 3.57
N SER A 470 33.20 -12.54 3.74
CA SER A 470 32.37 -12.60 4.94
C SER A 470 30.89 -12.70 4.57
N PHE A 471 30.08 -13.17 5.51
CA PHE A 471 28.64 -13.29 5.34
C PHE A 471 27.99 -11.92 5.11
N GLU A 472 28.45 -10.91 5.85
CA GLU A 472 28.01 -9.52 5.75
C GLU A 472 28.35 -8.92 4.39
N SER A 473 29.60 -9.10 3.94
CA SER A 473 30.02 -8.63 2.62
C SER A 473 29.25 -9.35 1.51
N CYS A 474 28.86 -10.61 1.71
CA CYS A 474 28.02 -11.36 0.78
C CYS A 474 26.61 -10.78 0.69
N ILE A 475 26.01 -10.43 1.83
CA ILE A 475 24.73 -9.69 1.90
C ILE A 475 24.85 -8.35 1.19
N ASP A 476 25.86 -7.55 1.52
CA ASP A 476 26.01 -6.19 0.96
C ASP A 476 26.26 -6.24 -0.55
N THR A 477 27.04 -7.22 -1.01
CA THR A 477 27.28 -7.41 -2.45
C THR A 477 25.99 -7.86 -3.15
N CYS A 478 25.18 -8.73 -2.55
CA CYS A 478 23.87 -9.06 -3.10
C CYS A 478 22.93 -7.84 -3.08
N ARG A 479 22.88 -7.10 -1.97
CA ARG A 479 22.04 -5.89 -1.81
C ARG A 479 22.33 -4.85 -2.89
N GLY A 480 23.62 -4.66 -3.21
CA GLY A 480 24.11 -3.72 -4.21
C GLY A 480 24.19 -4.27 -5.64
N ARG A 481 23.97 -5.57 -5.86
CA ARG A 481 23.99 -6.19 -7.19
C ARG A 481 22.55 -6.23 -7.75
N PRO A 482 22.26 -5.47 -8.82
CA PRO A 482 20.96 -5.53 -9.47
C PRO A 482 20.60 -6.96 -9.89
N GLY A 483 19.37 -7.36 -9.61
CA GLY A 483 18.86 -8.70 -9.89
C GLY A 483 19.37 -9.79 -8.95
N CYS A 484 20.01 -9.46 -7.82
CA CYS A 484 20.33 -10.45 -6.79
C CYS A 484 19.18 -10.60 -5.79
N ASP A 485 18.49 -11.74 -5.86
CA ASP A 485 17.34 -12.10 -5.01
C ASP A 485 17.74 -12.99 -3.83
N GLY A 486 18.93 -13.58 -3.89
CA GLY A 486 19.46 -14.37 -2.81
C GLY A 486 20.94 -14.65 -2.96
N PHE A 487 21.51 -15.30 -1.96
CA PHE A 487 22.91 -15.71 -1.98
C PHE A 487 23.11 -16.99 -1.19
N SER A 488 24.20 -17.69 -1.49
CA SER A 488 24.67 -18.85 -0.74
C SER A 488 26.13 -18.64 -0.36
N PHE A 489 26.36 -18.39 0.93
CA PHE A 489 27.69 -18.14 1.48
C PHE A 489 28.31 -19.43 1.99
N VAL A 490 29.38 -19.87 1.33
CA VAL A 490 30.12 -21.09 1.66
C VAL A 490 31.28 -20.73 2.58
N HIS A 491 31.24 -21.24 3.81
CA HIS A 491 32.20 -20.87 4.86
C HIS A 491 32.94 -22.03 5.52
N PHE A 492 32.73 -23.27 5.08
CA PHE A 492 33.52 -24.41 5.56
C PHE A 492 34.87 -24.60 4.85
N THR A 493 35.09 -23.90 3.75
CA THR A 493 36.33 -23.93 2.97
C THR A 493 37.33 -22.87 3.44
N LYS A 494 38.62 -23.05 3.11
CA LYS A 494 39.69 -22.06 3.38
C LYS A 494 39.46 -20.76 2.61
N ARG A 495 39.03 -20.86 1.33
CA ARG A 495 38.57 -19.72 0.53
C ARG A 495 37.05 -19.63 0.64
N LYS A 496 36.54 -18.54 1.18
CA LYS A 496 35.10 -18.30 1.29
C LYS A 496 34.56 -17.96 -0.10
N GLN A 497 33.33 -18.37 -0.36
CA GLN A 497 32.66 -18.13 -1.63
C GLN A 497 31.28 -17.56 -1.36
N CYS A 498 30.86 -16.62 -2.19
CA CYS A 498 29.55 -15.99 -2.08
C CYS A 498 28.87 -16.08 -3.44
N TRP A 499 28.08 -17.13 -3.60
CA TRP A 499 27.31 -17.37 -4.81
C TRP A 499 26.05 -16.51 -4.78
N LEU A 500 26.03 -15.47 -5.59
CA LEU A 500 24.88 -14.59 -5.74
C LEU A 500 23.88 -15.23 -6.67
N LYS A 501 22.58 -15.02 -6.43
CA LYS A 501 21.49 -15.70 -7.13
C LYS A 501 20.47 -14.70 -7.64
N SER A 502 20.03 -14.92 -8.88
CA SER A 502 19.00 -14.10 -9.54
C SER A 502 17.58 -14.60 -9.33
N SER A 503 17.45 -15.80 -8.80
CA SER A 503 16.22 -16.33 -8.25
C SER A 503 16.57 -17.10 -6.99
N SER A 504 15.76 -16.95 -5.94
CA SER A 504 15.93 -17.67 -4.67
C SER A 504 14.77 -18.64 -4.47
N GLY A 505 14.97 -19.87 -4.93
CA GLY A 505 14.05 -20.98 -4.76
C GLY A 505 14.04 -21.53 -3.33
N SER A 506 13.68 -22.81 -3.19
CA SER A 506 13.58 -23.46 -1.88
C SER A 506 14.96 -23.73 -1.27
N PRO A 507 15.12 -23.64 0.07
CA PRO A 507 16.37 -24.04 0.73
C PRO A 507 16.59 -25.56 0.63
N ILE A 508 17.77 -25.96 0.15
CA ILE A 508 18.21 -27.34 -0.02
C ILE A 508 19.16 -27.73 1.12
N TYR A 509 18.79 -28.78 1.86
CA TYR A 509 19.56 -29.29 3.00
C TYR A 509 20.27 -30.61 2.66
N ASN A 510 21.45 -30.54 2.06
CA ASN A 510 22.24 -31.72 1.66
C ASN A 510 23.53 -31.88 2.48
N ARG A 511 24.29 -32.95 2.21
CA ARG A 511 25.54 -33.25 2.95
C ARG A 511 26.58 -32.12 2.85
N ASN A 512 26.63 -31.40 1.74
CA ASN A 512 27.58 -30.31 1.52
C ASN A 512 27.12 -29.01 2.19
N SER A 513 25.82 -28.65 2.10
CA SER A 513 25.28 -27.47 2.76
C SER A 513 25.40 -27.54 4.28
N ARG A 514 25.24 -28.75 4.85
CA ARG A 514 25.41 -29.03 6.29
C ARG A 514 26.85 -28.86 6.79
N ARG A 515 27.86 -28.85 5.90
CA ARG A 515 29.26 -28.65 6.30
C ARG A 515 29.58 -27.20 6.62
N GLY A 516 28.79 -26.24 6.12
CA GLY A 516 28.93 -24.81 6.44
C GLY A 516 28.54 -23.91 5.28
N VAL A 517 27.28 -23.98 4.86
CA VAL A 517 26.67 -23.02 3.94
C VAL A 517 25.58 -22.25 4.69
N THR A 518 25.51 -20.94 4.46
CA THR A 518 24.45 -20.08 4.99
C THR A 518 23.92 -19.28 3.83
N SER A 519 22.63 -19.42 3.57
CA SER A 519 22.00 -18.78 2.42
C SER A 519 20.99 -17.76 2.88
N GLY A 520 20.84 -16.68 2.13
CA GLY A 520 19.87 -15.62 2.40
C GLY A 520 18.99 -15.38 1.19
N ARG A 521 17.69 -15.28 1.42
CA ARG A 521 16.69 -14.86 0.43
C ARG A 521 16.20 -13.48 0.78
N ARG A 522 16.11 -12.59 -0.20
CA ARG A 522 15.54 -11.26 -0.02
C ARG A 522 14.03 -11.37 0.13
N VAL A 523 13.48 -10.82 1.21
CA VAL A 523 12.03 -10.85 1.50
C VAL A 523 11.43 -9.47 1.71
N ASN A 524 12.22 -8.47 2.11
CA ASN A 524 11.79 -7.05 2.29
C ASN A 524 10.44 -6.91 3.02
N ARG A 525 10.23 -7.72 4.06
CA ARG A 525 8.94 -7.84 4.75
C ARG A 525 8.91 -6.88 5.94
N PRO A 526 7.94 -5.96 6.06
CA PRO A 526 7.77 -5.18 7.28
C PRO A 526 7.32 -6.10 8.43
N VAL A 527 7.94 -5.94 9.59
CA VAL A 527 7.65 -6.67 10.82
C VAL A 527 7.31 -5.64 11.89
N TYR A 528 6.06 -5.72 12.37
CA TYR A 528 5.54 -4.89 13.43
C TYR A 528 5.92 -5.48 14.79
N PRO A 529 6.05 -4.65 15.84
CA PRO A 529 6.41 -5.16 17.15
C PRO A 529 5.29 -6.02 17.72
N ASP A 530 5.66 -7.18 18.28
CA ASP A 530 4.75 -8.05 19.02
C ASP A 530 4.28 -7.42 20.33
N ARG A 531 5.12 -6.55 20.90
CA ARG A 531 4.84 -5.88 22.16
C ARG A 531 5.54 -4.53 22.22
N VAL A 532 4.83 -3.54 22.75
CA VAL A 532 5.39 -2.23 23.05
C VAL A 532 5.29 -2.02 24.56
N ILE A 533 6.37 -1.57 25.18
CA ILE A 533 6.44 -1.41 26.64
C ILE A 533 6.94 0.00 26.94
N ARG A 534 6.20 0.77 27.73
CA ARG A 534 6.69 2.05 28.25
C ARG A 534 7.86 1.80 29.20
N VAL A 535 8.99 2.49 29.00
CA VAL A 535 10.25 2.18 29.70
C VAL A 535 10.16 2.42 31.21
N ASP A 536 9.34 3.38 31.65
CA ASP A 536 9.10 3.62 33.08
C ASP A 536 8.47 2.41 33.79
N ALA A 537 7.79 1.53 33.05
CA ALA A 537 7.19 0.29 33.55
C ALA A 537 8.16 -0.91 33.54
N LEU A 538 9.40 -0.74 33.06
CA LEU A 538 10.45 -1.78 33.05
C LEU A 538 11.36 -1.74 34.28
N ARG A 539 11.19 -0.75 35.17
CA ARG A 539 11.99 -0.55 36.39
C ARG A 539 11.56 -1.43 37.54
#